data_AF-A0A2T0T1T9-F1
#
_entry.id   AF-A0A2T0T1T9-F1
#
_cell.length_a   1.000
_cell.length_b   1.000
_cell.length_c   1.000
_cell.angle_alpha   90.00
_cell.angle_beta   90.00
_cell.angle_gamma   90.00
#
_symmetry.space_group_name_H-M   'P 1'
#
loop_
_entity.id
_entity.type
_entity.pdbx_description
1 polymer ?
#
loop_
_entity_poly.entity_id
_entity_poly.type
_entity_poly.pdbx_seq_one_letter_code
_entity_poly.pdbx_strand_id
1 'polypeptide(L)'
;MSPRKPTRRDFLKAAGITFGAAAGVAQAVPANAVAQAAETLADYGSHTADGRRVAVTSTTGQHLTITAYGDHVVRVRAVRAGETFFADDRYEMVDPANHAGMTGTLRVTDDGDRLTITTAADDGVRVVLRKNPLRLEYRRKGDDSLLAGEDATRSMSWSGTGVVTQAFTPAAGDERFVKGGHGLYGRAPRIDRTSEVVSHNYGSRSDHADQAPAIVPLYLSSKGYAVFFNTTFDTTFSFGGGGAYAFWADGHNAPGPQPQLDYFVIEGPEFAKLLDRYTRLTGRPRFPQIGVFGLQLSDKNYPTASDQNWWTTRITALRNAGYPFDVQVHDNRWRAGSGSWSGSWFEFSPVRWPDPAGFKDWARENGVLTTLDYNRNNSNEMAGWVPGPPPGYSFAASALTGVSDNDAVPDWSNPATRAWLWRVFWTKALDPALGFPGDALWIDEPDEMGPIPHDALAANGQRWSELRNAFFLFCQKGIGQEGWDTAIGTAKRPWTFTRGATAGQQRYGHLWTGDIDSTYQEMREQIRGMQNSGLGGFPYSNVDAGGFLGGVLPDAFYRNWVAA
;
A
#
# COMPACT_ATOMS: atom_id res chain seq x y z
N MET A 1 -55.30 -7.41 -3.28
CA MET A 1 -54.26 -6.55 -3.89
C MET A 1 -52.92 -6.99 -3.32
N SER A 2 -52.14 -7.75 -4.09
CA SER A 2 -50.85 -8.30 -3.65
C SER A 2 -49.73 -7.32 -4.05
N PRO A 3 -48.74 -7.02 -3.20
CA PRO A 3 -47.64 -6.14 -3.58
C PRO A 3 -46.76 -6.86 -4.62
N ARG A 4 -46.43 -6.14 -5.69
CA ARG A 4 -45.58 -6.61 -6.79
C ARG A 4 -44.13 -6.73 -6.29
N LYS A 5 -43.50 -7.90 -6.47
CA LYS A 5 -42.05 -8.06 -6.21
C LYS A 5 -41.25 -7.15 -7.16
N PRO A 6 -40.23 -6.44 -6.67
CA PRO A 6 -39.42 -5.54 -7.50
C PRO A 6 -38.64 -6.35 -8.54
N THR A 7 -38.51 -5.77 -9.72
CA THR A 7 -37.83 -6.41 -10.86
C THR A 7 -36.39 -5.92 -10.95
N ARG A 8 -35.54 -6.66 -11.67
CA ARG A 8 -34.11 -6.40 -11.88
C ARG A 8 -33.78 -4.98 -12.38
N ARG A 9 -34.76 -4.26 -12.95
CA ARG A 9 -34.66 -2.85 -13.37
C ARG A 9 -34.74 -1.84 -12.23
N ASP A 10 -35.32 -2.22 -11.09
CA ASP A 10 -35.50 -1.33 -9.94
C ASP A 10 -34.19 -1.20 -9.13
N PHE A 11 -33.33 -2.24 -9.15
CA PHE A 11 -31.98 -2.18 -8.57
C PHE A 11 -31.00 -1.31 -9.36
N LEU A 12 -31.12 -1.27 -10.69
CA LEU A 12 -30.18 -0.55 -11.57
C LEU A 12 -30.41 0.97 -11.62
N LYS A 13 -31.56 1.47 -11.12
CA LYS A 13 -31.81 2.92 -11.02
C LYS A 13 -31.33 3.53 -9.71
N ALA A 14 -31.14 2.73 -8.65
CA ALA A 14 -30.60 3.22 -7.39
C ALA A 14 -29.08 3.42 -7.41
N ALA A 15 -28.37 2.79 -8.37
CA ALA A 15 -26.92 2.81 -8.42
C ALA A 15 -26.30 3.78 -9.45
N GLY A 16 -27.07 4.44 -10.32
CA GLY A 16 -26.52 5.48 -11.21
C GLY A 16 -25.34 5.09 -12.13
N ILE A 17 -25.08 3.79 -12.36
CA ILE A 17 -23.93 3.33 -13.15
C ILE A 17 -24.29 3.33 -14.63
N THR A 18 -23.78 4.31 -15.36
CA THR A 18 -23.68 4.27 -16.83
C THR A 18 -22.36 3.60 -17.21
N PHE A 19 -22.41 2.47 -17.92
CA PHE A 19 -21.23 1.84 -18.53
C PHE A 19 -20.72 2.72 -19.68
N GLY A 20 -19.76 3.60 -19.38
CA GLY A 20 -18.91 4.24 -20.37
C GLY A 20 -17.67 3.39 -20.62
N ALA A 21 -17.42 3.00 -21.87
CA ALA A 21 -16.17 2.38 -22.27
C ALA A 21 -15.00 3.31 -21.87
N ALA A 22 -14.17 2.86 -20.93
CA ALA A 22 -13.00 3.59 -20.47
C ALA A 22 -11.92 3.61 -21.56
N ALA A 23 -11.97 4.60 -22.45
CA ALA A 23 -10.78 5.05 -23.15
C ALA A 23 -9.84 5.63 -22.09
N GLY A 24 -8.62 5.09 -22.01
CA GLY A 24 -7.57 5.59 -21.11
C GLY A 24 -7.28 7.06 -21.39
N VAL A 25 -7.82 7.94 -20.56
CA VAL A 25 -7.40 9.33 -20.48
C VAL A 25 -6.21 9.35 -19.55
N ALA A 26 -5.00 9.40 -20.12
CA ALA A 26 -3.86 9.96 -19.43
C ALA A 26 -4.30 11.34 -18.93
N GLN A 27 -4.51 11.48 -17.62
CA GLN A 27 -4.72 12.80 -17.05
C GLN A 27 -3.42 13.57 -17.24
N ALA A 28 -3.43 14.45 -18.24
CA ALA A 28 -2.43 15.49 -18.36
C ALA A 28 -2.42 16.26 -17.03
N VAL A 29 -1.23 16.35 -16.44
CA VAL A 29 -0.94 17.28 -15.35
C VAL A 29 -1.50 18.64 -15.74
N PRO A 30 -2.25 19.35 -14.87
CA PRO A 30 -2.67 20.70 -15.18
C PRO A 30 -1.41 21.53 -15.46
N ALA A 31 -1.30 22.04 -16.69
CA ALA A 31 -0.21 22.89 -17.17
C ALA A 31 -0.20 24.30 -16.52
N ASN A 32 -0.77 24.44 -15.33
CA ASN A 32 -0.89 25.70 -14.60
C ASN A 32 -0.31 25.55 -13.19
N ALA A 33 0.95 25.13 -13.08
CA ALA A 33 1.81 25.66 -12.05
C ALA A 33 2.51 26.87 -12.66
N VAL A 34 2.16 28.07 -12.21
CA VAL A 34 2.86 29.30 -12.54
C VAL A 34 4.35 29.06 -12.36
N ALA A 35 5.13 29.28 -13.42
CA ALA A 35 6.56 29.06 -13.49
C ALA A 35 7.32 29.97 -12.52
N GLN A 36 7.29 29.62 -11.23
CA GLN A 36 8.32 30.02 -10.30
C GLN A 36 9.52 29.13 -10.58
N ALA A 37 10.69 29.72 -10.85
CA ALA A 37 11.92 28.96 -10.99
C ALA A 37 12.10 28.10 -9.74
N ALA A 38 12.21 26.79 -9.90
CA ALA A 38 12.37 25.88 -8.78
C ALA A 38 13.68 26.22 -8.05
N GLU A 39 13.63 26.35 -6.73
CA GLU A 39 14.84 26.44 -5.91
C GLU A 39 15.61 25.12 -6.07
N THR A 40 16.93 25.15 -6.19
CA THR A 40 17.77 23.94 -6.23
C THR A 40 18.86 24.02 -5.17
N LEU A 41 19.51 22.90 -4.87
CA LEU A 41 20.68 22.89 -4.01
C LEU A 41 21.78 23.80 -4.60
N ALA A 42 22.19 24.79 -3.80
CA ALA A 42 23.21 25.77 -4.14
C ALA A 42 24.62 25.17 -4.01
N ASP A 43 25.63 26.03 -4.07
CA ASP A 43 27.03 25.64 -3.87
C ASP A 43 27.27 25.10 -2.46
N TYR A 44 28.28 24.25 -2.33
CA TYR A 44 28.76 23.71 -1.07
C TYR A 44 29.25 24.83 -0.14
N GLY A 45 28.76 24.85 1.10
CA GLY A 45 29.28 25.72 2.16
C GLY A 45 30.23 24.96 3.09
N SER A 46 29.70 23.95 3.79
CA SER A 46 30.46 23.16 4.76
C SER A 46 29.88 21.75 4.92
N HIS A 47 30.62 20.84 5.54
CA HIS A 47 30.09 19.55 5.98
C HIS A 47 30.62 19.16 7.36
N THR A 48 29.87 18.28 8.01
CA THR A 48 30.30 17.49 9.17
C THR A 48 30.10 16.00 8.87
N ALA A 49 30.90 15.15 9.49
CA ALA A 49 30.74 13.70 9.40
C ALA A 49 30.97 13.05 10.76
N ASP A 50 30.11 12.11 11.13
CA ASP A 50 30.19 11.38 12.41
C ASP A 50 30.58 9.90 12.24
N GLY A 51 31.04 9.53 11.04
CA GLY A 51 31.40 8.17 10.68
C GLY A 51 30.24 7.32 10.18
N ARG A 52 28.98 7.75 10.36
CA ARG A 52 27.78 7.10 9.78
C ARG A 52 26.97 8.03 8.89
N ARG A 53 27.02 9.32 9.17
CA ARG A 53 26.29 10.38 8.49
C ARG A 53 27.25 11.45 8.03
N VAL A 54 26.99 11.98 6.85
CA VAL A 54 27.57 13.22 6.33
C VAL A 54 26.43 14.25 6.27
N ALA A 55 26.59 15.38 6.95
CA ALA A 55 25.67 16.50 6.90
C ALA A 55 26.34 17.67 6.19
N VAL A 56 25.69 18.23 5.19
CA VAL A 56 26.21 19.30 4.34
C VAL A 56 25.27 20.49 4.45
N THR A 57 25.85 21.68 4.57
CA THR A 57 25.13 22.95 4.51
C THR A 57 25.60 23.71 3.28
N SER A 58 24.67 24.10 2.40
CA SER A 58 24.97 24.91 1.22
C SER A 58 25.32 26.35 1.59
N THR A 59 25.87 27.11 0.65
CA THR A 59 26.17 28.55 0.83
C THR A 59 24.92 29.40 1.07
N THR A 60 23.74 28.91 0.68
CA THR A 60 22.45 29.56 0.92
C THR A 60 21.70 28.99 2.12
N GLY A 61 22.28 28.02 2.84
CA GLY A 61 21.73 27.47 4.08
C GLY A 61 20.82 26.25 3.93
N GLN A 62 20.71 25.66 2.73
CA GLN A 62 20.00 24.38 2.57
C GLN A 62 20.79 23.26 3.23
N HIS A 63 20.09 22.25 3.76
CA HIS A 63 20.71 21.12 4.43
C HIS A 63 20.52 19.83 3.64
N LEU A 64 21.61 19.08 3.44
CA LEU A 64 21.64 17.76 2.83
C LEU A 64 22.25 16.77 3.83
N THR A 65 21.64 15.60 4.01
CA THR A 65 22.23 14.51 4.81
C THR A 65 22.31 13.22 4.02
N ILE A 66 23.44 12.53 4.13
CA ILE A 66 23.66 11.18 3.59
C ILE A 66 23.98 10.28 4.78
N THR A 67 23.19 9.23 5.00
CA THR A 67 23.34 8.32 6.14
C THR A 67 23.46 6.88 5.65
N ALA A 68 24.42 6.12 6.16
CA ALA A 68 24.51 4.69 5.89
C ALA A 68 23.39 3.89 6.60
N TYR A 69 22.78 2.97 5.86
CA TYR A 69 21.80 1.97 6.31
C TYR A 69 22.30 0.57 5.89
N GLY A 70 23.53 0.27 6.30
CA GLY A 70 24.35 -0.85 5.83
C GLY A 70 25.29 -0.41 4.72
N ASP A 71 25.92 -1.39 4.08
CA ASP A 71 26.90 -1.11 3.01
C ASP A 71 26.27 -0.87 1.63
N HIS A 72 25.04 -1.32 1.42
CA HIS A 72 24.38 -1.28 0.12
C HIS A 72 23.14 -0.37 0.10
N VAL A 73 22.90 0.37 1.18
CA VAL A 73 21.78 1.30 1.27
C VAL A 73 22.26 2.61 1.90
N VAL A 74 21.96 3.72 1.23
CA VAL A 74 22.16 5.07 1.78
C VAL A 74 20.84 5.83 1.79
N ARG A 75 20.52 6.48 2.91
CA ARG A 75 19.40 7.42 3.02
C ARG A 75 19.90 8.82 2.71
N VAL A 76 19.17 9.53 1.87
CA VAL A 76 19.49 10.88 1.42
C VAL A 76 18.30 11.77 1.73
N ARG A 77 18.55 12.84 2.49
CA ARG A 77 17.54 13.85 2.81
C ARG A 77 17.99 15.25 2.48
N ALA A 78 17.09 16.08 1.97
CA ALA A 78 17.35 17.49 1.75
C ALA A 78 16.15 18.37 2.13
N VAL A 79 16.43 19.53 2.72
CA VAL A 79 15.45 20.55 3.11
C VAL A 79 15.93 21.95 2.74
N ARG A 80 15.00 22.90 2.59
CA ARG A 80 15.32 24.30 2.29
C ARG A 80 16.04 24.97 3.45
N ALA A 81 16.61 26.15 3.19
CA ALA A 81 17.15 26.99 4.25
C ALA A 81 16.07 27.35 5.28
N GLY A 82 16.36 27.12 6.56
CA GLY A 82 15.45 27.37 7.68
C GLY A 82 14.44 26.25 7.96
N GLU A 83 14.37 25.21 7.12
CA GLU A 83 13.58 24.01 7.40
C GLU A 83 14.37 23.02 8.27
N THR A 84 13.64 22.19 9.02
CA THR A 84 14.21 21.08 9.78
C THR A 84 13.74 19.77 9.20
N PHE A 85 14.61 18.75 9.21
CA PHE A 85 14.21 17.41 8.80
C PHE A 85 13.07 16.91 9.67
N PHE A 86 12.09 16.24 9.05
CA PHE A 86 11.17 15.40 9.80
C PHE A 86 11.93 14.36 10.61
N ALA A 87 11.32 13.96 11.73
CA ALA A 87 11.80 12.87 12.56
C ALA A 87 12.01 11.61 11.71
N ASP A 88 13.00 10.80 12.06
CA ASP A 88 13.36 9.63 11.25
C ASP A 88 12.17 8.70 11.01
N ASP A 89 11.33 8.53 12.04
CA ASP A 89 10.13 7.70 12.12
C ASP A 89 8.83 8.40 11.68
N ARG A 90 8.91 9.59 11.07
CA ARG A 90 7.72 10.32 10.56
C ARG A 90 6.86 9.46 9.64
N TYR A 91 7.50 8.63 8.82
CA TYR A 91 6.83 7.72 7.90
C TYR A 91 7.10 6.27 8.31
N GLU A 92 6.09 5.61 8.89
CA GLU A 92 6.16 4.22 9.33
C GLU A 92 6.25 3.18 8.19
N MET A 93 6.40 3.63 6.93
CA MET A 93 6.71 2.73 5.81
C MET A 93 8.06 2.05 6.03
N VAL A 94 9.06 2.80 6.51
CA VAL A 94 10.28 2.24 7.12
C VAL A 94 9.92 1.72 8.50
N ASP A 95 10.34 0.50 8.83
CA ASP A 95 10.14 -0.01 10.18
C ASP A 95 10.92 0.88 11.17
N PRO A 96 10.26 1.50 12.17
CA PRO A 96 10.92 2.40 13.11
C PRO A 96 12.15 1.77 13.80
N ALA A 97 12.11 0.46 14.05
CA ALA A 97 13.24 -0.26 14.65
C ALA A 97 14.49 -0.24 13.76
N ASN A 98 14.34 -0.11 12.44
CA ASN A 98 15.44 -0.12 11.49
C ASN A 98 16.21 1.19 11.39
N HIS A 99 15.65 2.33 11.83
CA HIS A 99 16.42 3.58 11.90
C HIS A 99 17.62 3.46 12.83
N ALA A 100 17.42 2.84 14.00
CA ALA A 100 18.49 2.57 14.95
C ALA A 100 19.18 1.22 14.69
N GLY A 101 18.42 0.20 14.28
CA GLY A 101 18.88 -1.19 14.17
C GLY A 101 19.73 -1.51 12.94
N MET A 102 19.54 -0.80 11.82
CA MET A 102 20.47 -0.92 10.68
C MET A 102 21.73 -0.13 11.01
N THR A 103 22.92 -0.68 10.74
CA THR A 103 24.23 -0.06 11.03
C THR A 103 24.86 0.52 9.76
N GLY A 104 26.17 0.72 9.70
CA GLY A 104 26.89 1.17 8.51
C GLY A 104 27.83 2.33 8.82
N THR A 105 28.90 2.44 8.05
CA THR A 105 29.90 3.50 8.20
C THR A 105 30.17 4.18 6.87
N LEU A 106 30.40 5.49 6.92
CA LEU A 106 30.79 6.31 5.79
C LEU A 106 32.22 6.80 5.96
N ARG A 107 33.05 6.53 4.96
CA ARG A 107 34.36 7.19 4.79
C ARG A 107 34.19 8.34 3.81
N VAL A 108 34.60 9.53 4.24
CA VAL A 108 34.58 10.75 3.42
C VAL A 108 36.00 11.11 3.02
N THR A 109 36.21 11.39 1.73
CA THR A 109 37.44 11.96 1.19
C THR A 109 37.07 13.25 0.47
N ASP A 110 37.76 14.35 0.79
CA ASP A 110 37.60 15.63 0.11
C ASP A 110 38.64 15.75 -0.99
N ASP A 111 38.20 15.74 -2.25
CA ASP A 111 39.07 15.80 -3.43
C ASP A 111 39.18 17.23 -3.98
N GLY A 112 38.75 18.25 -3.21
CA GLY A 112 38.75 19.65 -3.63
C GLY A 112 37.43 20.06 -4.27
N ASP A 113 37.12 19.57 -5.46
CA ASP A 113 35.89 19.91 -6.22
C ASP A 113 34.67 19.05 -5.85
N ARG A 114 34.90 17.96 -5.09
CA ARG A 114 33.88 16.99 -4.68
C ARG A 114 34.24 16.32 -3.35
N LEU A 115 33.22 15.75 -2.70
CA LEU A 115 33.38 14.76 -1.66
C LEU A 115 33.14 13.36 -2.25
N THR A 116 34.08 12.44 -2.05
CA THR A 116 33.88 11.01 -2.30
C THR A 116 33.50 10.34 -0.99
N ILE A 117 32.27 9.83 -0.91
CA ILE A 117 31.67 9.21 0.29
C ILE A 117 31.47 7.73 -0.02
N THR A 118 32.03 6.84 0.79
CA THR A 118 31.98 5.38 0.55
C THR A 118 31.49 4.63 1.77
N THR A 119 30.69 3.60 1.53
CA THR A 119 30.38 2.57 2.52
C THR A 119 31.56 1.61 2.71
N ALA A 120 31.52 0.74 3.73
CA ALA A 120 32.66 -0.08 4.10
C ALA A 120 32.94 -1.19 3.09
N ALA A 121 31.91 -1.96 2.70
CA ALA A 121 32.07 -3.08 1.77
C ALA A 121 32.62 -2.63 0.40
N ASP A 122 33.41 -3.47 -0.25
CA ASP A 122 34.05 -3.14 -1.53
C ASP A 122 33.09 -3.10 -2.70
N ASP A 123 31.98 -3.84 -2.61
CA ASP A 123 30.85 -3.83 -3.53
C ASP A 123 29.68 -2.96 -3.01
N GLY A 124 29.93 -2.09 -2.04
CA GLY A 124 28.94 -1.18 -1.45
C GLY A 124 28.60 0.04 -2.32
N VAL A 125 27.90 1.00 -1.72
CA VAL A 125 27.58 2.29 -2.35
C VAL A 125 28.76 3.26 -2.25
N ARG A 126 29.07 3.91 -3.38
CA ARG A 126 29.87 5.13 -3.46
C ARG A 126 28.97 6.31 -3.85
N VAL A 127 28.99 7.37 -3.07
CA VAL A 127 28.33 8.64 -3.38
C VAL A 127 29.40 9.67 -3.72
N VAL A 128 29.27 10.33 -4.87
CA VAL A 128 30.08 11.49 -5.23
C VAL A 128 29.22 12.73 -5.09
N LEU A 129 29.63 13.64 -4.22
CA LEU A 129 28.97 14.94 -4.04
C LEU A 129 29.86 16.04 -4.62
N ARG A 130 29.55 16.53 -5.81
CA ARG A 130 30.21 17.72 -6.39
C ARG A 130 29.84 18.94 -5.56
N LYS A 131 30.74 19.92 -5.48
CA LYS A 131 30.58 21.07 -4.60
C LYS A 131 29.91 22.28 -5.25
N ASN A 132 30.23 22.58 -6.52
CA ASN A 132 29.83 23.84 -7.15
C ASN A 132 29.19 23.60 -8.54
N PRO A 133 27.85 23.49 -8.61
CA PRO A 133 26.90 23.41 -7.49
C PRO A 133 26.90 22.03 -6.83
N LEU A 134 26.20 21.89 -5.70
CA LEU A 134 25.99 20.59 -5.05
C LEU A 134 25.29 19.63 -6.02
N ARG A 135 25.97 18.53 -6.40
CA ARG A 135 25.39 17.49 -7.27
C ARG A 135 25.74 16.09 -6.81
N LEU A 136 24.76 15.19 -6.81
CA LEU A 136 24.91 13.81 -6.35
C LEU A 136 25.04 12.82 -7.52
N GLU A 137 26.04 11.96 -7.45
CA GLU A 137 26.15 10.74 -8.24
C GLU A 137 26.20 9.52 -7.30
N TYR A 138 25.44 8.48 -7.62
CA TYR A 138 25.45 7.19 -6.94
C TYR A 138 26.13 6.17 -7.85
N ARG A 139 27.15 5.51 -7.31
CA ARG A 139 27.97 4.54 -8.03
C ARG A 139 28.08 3.25 -7.24
N ARG A 140 28.20 2.13 -7.95
CA ARG A 140 28.64 0.87 -7.34
C ARG A 140 30.13 0.96 -7.08
N LYS A 141 30.56 0.72 -5.84
CA LYS A 141 31.98 0.88 -5.45
C LYS A 141 32.89 -0.13 -6.16
N GLY A 142 32.42 -1.37 -6.36
CA GLY A 142 33.25 -2.47 -6.85
C GLY A 142 33.75 -2.31 -8.29
N ASP A 143 32.96 -1.67 -9.16
CA ASP A 143 33.28 -1.47 -10.59
C ASP A 143 33.21 0.00 -11.03
N ASP A 144 32.91 0.90 -10.10
CA ASP A 144 32.69 2.33 -10.30
C ASP A 144 31.57 2.68 -11.31
N SER A 145 30.65 1.75 -11.59
CA SER A 145 29.54 1.98 -12.51
C SER A 145 28.55 3.02 -11.97
N LEU A 146 28.09 3.92 -12.83
CA LEU A 146 27.06 4.92 -12.49
C LEU A 146 25.69 4.25 -12.41
N LEU A 147 25.08 4.32 -11.23
CA LEU A 147 23.72 3.83 -10.98
C LEU A 147 22.71 4.93 -11.36
N ALA A 148 22.79 6.08 -10.67
CA ALA A 148 21.98 7.26 -10.93
C ALA A 148 22.80 8.51 -10.61
N GLY A 149 22.55 9.62 -11.29
CA GLY A 149 23.28 10.86 -11.00
C GLY A 149 22.64 12.09 -11.58
N GLU A 150 22.83 13.19 -10.89
CA GLU A 150 22.48 14.55 -11.29
C GLU A 150 23.49 15.11 -12.31
N ASP A 151 23.17 16.25 -12.92
CA ASP A 151 24.08 16.96 -13.84
C ASP A 151 23.93 18.47 -13.73
N ALA A 152 24.49 19.22 -14.69
CA ALA A 152 24.43 20.68 -14.67
C ALA A 152 22.99 21.23 -14.70
N THR A 153 22.05 20.53 -15.32
CA THR A 153 20.67 20.99 -15.51
C THR A 153 19.66 20.31 -14.58
N ARG A 154 20.07 19.28 -13.85
CA ARG A 154 19.22 18.51 -12.95
C ARG A 154 19.77 18.41 -11.55
N SER A 155 18.88 18.53 -10.59
CA SER A 155 19.20 18.54 -9.17
C SER A 155 17.96 18.14 -8.37
N MET A 156 18.14 18.01 -7.07
CA MET A 156 17.08 18.26 -6.10
C MET A 156 16.50 19.66 -6.31
N SER A 157 15.18 19.76 -6.31
CA SER A 157 14.50 21.05 -6.46
C SER A 157 13.22 21.14 -5.66
N TRP A 158 12.85 22.37 -5.31
CA TRP A 158 11.59 22.69 -4.66
C TRP A 158 10.82 23.75 -5.46
N SER A 159 9.58 23.42 -5.83
CA SER A 159 8.69 24.28 -6.61
C SER A 159 7.55 24.78 -5.74
N GLY A 160 7.52 26.08 -5.46
CA GLY A 160 6.64 26.64 -4.42
C GLY A 160 6.86 25.94 -3.08
N THR A 161 5.91 26.03 -2.15
CA THR A 161 6.02 25.29 -0.88
C THR A 161 5.60 23.83 -1.01
N GLY A 162 4.81 23.48 -2.02
CA GLY A 162 4.09 22.20 -2.07
C GLY A 162 4.79 21.04 -2.78
N VAL A 163 5.81 21.28 -3.60
CA VAL A 163 6.39 20.21 -4.45
C VAL A 163 7.89 20.10 -4.25
N VAL A 164 8.35 18.86 -4.03
CA VAL A 164 9.78 18.50 -3.99
C VAL A 164 10.08 17.46 -5.04
N THR A 165 11.21 17.62 -5.74
CA THR A 165 11.59 16.78 -6.88
C THR A 165 13.05 16.39 -6.78
N GLN A 166 13.35 15.14 -7.10
CA GLN A 166 14.68 14.68 -7.48
C GLN A 166 14.68 14.38 -8.97
N ALA A 167 15.65 14.91 -9.69
CA ALA A 167 15.88 14.59 -11.10
C ALA A 167 17.30 14.05 -11.32
N PHE A 168 17.43 13.08 -12.21
CA PHE A 168 18.67 12.45 -12.65
C PHE A 168 18.79 12.49 -14.17
N THR A 169 20.01 12.28 -14.63
CA THR A 169 20.33 12.01 -16.04
C THR A 169 19.44 10.89 -16.59
N PRO A 170 18.95 10.99 -17.84
CA PRO A 170 18.17 9.91 -18.45
C PRO A 170 19.17 8.80 -18.76
N ALA A 171 18.70 7.58 -19.02
CA ALA A 171 19.64 6.53 -19.35
C ALA A 171 20.27 6.86 -20.70
N ALA A 172 21.58 6.73 -20.74
CA ALA A 172 22.23 6.29 -21.95
C ALA A 172 21.99 4.78 -22.08
N GLY A 173 21.58 4.31 -23.26
CA GLY A 173 21.51 2.87 -23.58
C GLY A 173 20.15 2.21 -23.33
N ASP A 174 20.18 1.01 -22.74
CA ASP A 174 19.09 0.02 -22.67
C ASP A 174 18.45 -0.15 -21.29
N GLU A 175 18.70 0.79 -20.36
CA GLU A 175 18.17 0.75 -18.99
C GLU A 175 16.63 0.67 -18.94
N ARG A 176 16.13 -0.26 -18.11
CA ARG A 176 14.71 -0.54 -17.92
C ARG A 176 14.27 -0.25 -16.51
N PHE A 177 13.04 0.21 -16.36
CA PHE A 177 12.47 0.57 -15.06
C PHE A 177 11.23 -0.24 -14.76
N VAL A 178 11.12 -0.67 -13.50
CA VAL A 178 9.88 -1.20 -12.94
C VAL A 178 9.44 -0.30 -11.80
N LYS A 179 8.15 0.04 -11.78
CA LYS A 179 7.51 0.71 -10.66
C LYS A 179 6.95 -0.34 -9.70
N GLY A 180 7.37 -0.31 -8.44
CA GLY A 180 6.84 -1.19 -7.41
C GLY A 180 5.36 -0.93 -7.14
N GLY A 181 4.62 -2.00 -6.87
CA GLY A 181 3.17 -1.97 -6.68
C GLY A 181 2.38 -1.65 -7.96
N HIS A 182 1.07 -1.53 -7.84
CA HIS A 182 0.16 -1.29 -8.95
C HIS A 182 -0.81 -0.16 -8.64
N GLY A 183 -1.43 0.39 -9.69
CA GLY A 183 -2.55 1.30 -9.55
C GLY A 183 -3.80 0.60 -9.04
N LEU A 184 -4.94 1.21 -9.33
CA LEU A 184 -6.25 0.70 -8.90
C LEU A 184 -6.52 -0.69 -9.48
N TYR A 185 -7.20 -1.52 -8.70
CA TYR A 185 -7.65 -2.86 -9.06
C TYR A 185 -6.56 -3.86 -9.44
N GLY A 186 -5.30 -3.70 -9.03
CA GLY A 186 -4.25 -4.59 -9.55
C GLY A 186 -3.87 -4.36 -11.01
N ARG A 187 -4.45 -3.36 -11.69
CA ARG A 187 -4.28 -3.19 -13.14
C ARG A 187 -2.88 -2.71 -13.47
N ALA A 188 -2.19 -3.50 -14.30
CA ALA A 188 -0.87 -3.18 -14.81
C ALA A 188 -0.78 -3.49 -16.33
N PRO A 189 -0.80 -2.47 -17.20
CA PRO A 189 -0.73 -2.69 -18.65
C PRO A 189 0.61 -3.27 -19.10
N ARG A 190 1.69 -3.06 -18.33
CA ARG A 190 3.03 -3.63 -18.54
C ARG A 190 3.90 -3.52 -17.28
N ILE A 191 4.96 -4.33 -17.23
CA ILE A 191 5.96 -4.34 -16.16
C ILE A 191 7.05 -3.28 -16.42
N ASP A 192 7.58 -3.23 -17.65
CA ASP A 192 8.53 -2.19 -18.07
C ASP A 192 7.80 -0.85 -18.18
N ARG A 193 8.27 0.12 -17.40
CA ARG A 193 7.75 1.49 -17.30
C ARG A 193 8.65 2.51 -17.96
N THR A 194 9.72 2.10 -18.66
CA THR A 194 10.60 3.02 -19.37
C THR A 194 9.80 3.93 -20.31
N SER A 195 10.16 5.21 -20.31
CA SER A 195 9.51 6.30 -21.03
C SER A 195 8.11 6.69 -20.52
N GLU A 196 7.63 6.11 -19.43
CA GLU A 196 6.35 6.50 -18.82
C GLU A 196 6.51 7.54 -17.71
N VAL A 197 5.41 8.23 -17.42
CA VAL A 197 5.19 8.94 -16.16
C VAL A 197 4.08 8.20 -15.42
N VAL A 198 4.34 7.77 -14.19
CA VAL A 198 3.48 6.87 -13.42
C VAL A 198 3.22 7.43 -12.02
N SER A 199 1.94 7.56 -11.68
CA SER A 199 1.46 7.94 -10.35
C SER A 199 0.52 6.86 -9.83
N HIS A 200 0.81 6.32 -8.65
CA HIS A 200 -0.13 5.46 -7.92
C HIS A 200 -0.43 6.16 -6.60
N ASN A 201 -1.55 6.87 -6.51
CA ASN A 201 -1.97 7.62 -5.33
C ASN A 201 -3.44 7.32 -5.04
N TYR A 202 -3.83 7.41 -3.77
CA TYR A 202 -5.21 7.18 -3.33
C TYR A 202 -6.02 8.48 -3.25
N GLY A 203 -7.35 8.38 -3.37
CA GLY A 203 -8.27 9.51 -3.19
C GLY A 203 -8.20 10.49 -4.35
N SER A 204 -8.11 9.97 -5.58
CA SER A 204 -8.14 10.75 -6.81
C SER A 204 -9.52 10.75 -7.48
N ARG A 205 -10.40 9.84 -7.06
CA ARG A 205 -11.75 9.69 -7.61
C ARG A 205 -12.79 9.67 -6.50
N SER A 206 -13.99 10.12 -6.83
CA SER A 206 -15.17 9.94 -6.00
C SER A 206 -15.84 8.62 -6.38
N ASP A 207 -16.18 7.78 -5.40
CA ASP A 207 -16.87 6.46 -5.50
C ASP A 207 -15.97 5.21 -5.46
N HIS A 208 -16.60 4.02 -5.53
CA HIS A 208 -16.01 2.67 -5.57
C HIS A 208 -14.98 2.43 -6.68
N ALA A 209 -14.53 3.47 -7.39
CA ALA A 209 -13.50 3.44 -8.41
C ALA A 209 -12.07 3.36 -7.87
N ASP A 210 -11.80 3.83 -6.66
CA ASP A 210 -10.43 3.88 -6.09
C ASP A 210 -10.05 2.61 -5.31
N GLN A 211 -10.38 1.42 -5.86
CA GLN A 211 -10.12 0.18 -5.15
C GLN A 211 -8.70 -0.34 -5.29
N ALA A 212 -8.24 -0.99 -4.23
CA ALA A 212 -7.07 -1.84 -4.16
C ALA A 212 -5.77 -1.27 -4.80
N PRO A 213 -5.40 0.01 -4.58
CA PRO A 213 -4.08 0.46 -5.01
C PRO A 213 -2.98 -0.20 -4.18
N ALA A 214 -1.84 -0.53 -4.79
CA ALA A 214 -0.62 -0.88 -4.06
C ALA A 214 0.41 0.24 -4.22
N ILE A 215 0.38 1.18 -3.28
CA ILE A 215 1.09 2.46 -3.29
C ILE A 215 2.48 2.28 -2.70
N VAL A 216 3.39 1.75 -3.51
CA VAL A 216 4.77 1.52 -3.09
C VAL A 216 5.66 2.55 -3.80
N PRO A 217 6.13 3.63 -3.14
CA PRO A 217 6.98 4.65 -3.77
C PRO A 217 8.43 4.14 -3.97
N LEU A 218 8.55 2.99 -4.65
CA LEU A 218 9.76 2.28 -5.01
C LEU A 218 9.82 2.13 -6.53
N TYR A 219 10.99 2.32 -7.12
CA TYR A 219 11.28 1.80 -8.46
C TYR A 219 12.57 0.98 -8.46
N LEU A 220 12.67 0.07 -9.42
CA LEU A 220 13.84 -0.77 -9.67
C LEU A 220 14.37 -0.48 -11.07
N SER A 221 15.68 -0.40 -11.20
CA SER A 221 16.39 -0.24 -12.47
C SER A 221 17.14 -1.50 -12.85
N SER A 222 17.17 -1.82 -14.15
CA SER A 222 17.97 -2.90 -14.70
C SER A 222 19.49 -2.73 -14.53
N LYS A 223 19.97 -1.55 -14.11
CA LYS A 223 21.37 -1.34 -13.69
C LYS A 223 21.72 -1.95 -12.33
N GLY A 224 20.73 -2.52 -11.64
CA GLY A 224 20.93 -3.13 -10.32
C GLY A 224 20.96 -2.09 -9.20
N TYR A 225 19.98 -1.18 -9.23
CA TYR A 225 19.67 -0.30 -8.09
C TYR A 225 18.17 -0.07 -8.00
N ALA A 226 17.72 0.39 -6.84
CA ALA A 226 16.37 0.85 -6.60
C ALA A 226 16.39 2.18 -5.84
N VAL A 227 15.32 2.97 -6.00
CA VAL A 227 15.08 4.13 -5.15
C VAL A 227 13.74 3.97 -4.47
N PHE A 228 13.76 4.03 -3.14
CA PHE A 228 12.57 4.09 -2.31
C PHE A 228 12.40 5.53 -1.81
N PHE A 229 11.40 6.24 -2.31
CA PHE A 229 11.07 7.59 -1.89
C PHE A 229 10.19 7.53 -0.63
N ASN A 230 10.80 7.83 0.52
CA ASN A 230 10.19 7.69 1.83
C ASN A 230 9.30 8.90 2.13
N THR A 231 8.12 8.91 1.53
CA THR A 231 7.10 9.93 1.74
C THR A 231 5.71 9.33 1.55
N THR A 232 4.76 9.78 2.37
CA THR A 232 3.36 9.35 2.31
C THR A 232 2.47 10.37 1.59
N PHE A 233 3.06 11.49 1.16
CA PHE A 233 2.45 12.41 0.21
C PHE A 233 2.23 11.74 -1.15
N ASP A 234 1.52 12.41 -2.04
CA ASP A 234 1.35 11.96 -3.41
C ASP A 234 2.68 11.88 -4.13
N THR A 235 2.96 10.75 -4.78
CA THR A 235 4.20 10.57 -5.53
C THR A 235 3.94 10.34 -7.01
N THR A 236 4.87 10.80 -7.83
CA THR A 236 4.91 10.49 -9.27
C THR A 236 6.34 10.23 -9.70
N PHE A 237 6.51 9.30 -10.65
CA PHE A 237 7.79 8.87 -11.18
C PHE A 237 7.80 9.06 -12.70
N SER A 238 8.80 9.76 -13.24
CA SER A 238 9.11 9.85 -14.66
C SER A 238 10.29 8.95 -14.97
N PHE A 239 10.09 7.93 -15.80
CA PHE A 239 11.14 7.02 -16.28
C PHE A 239 11.62 7.44 -17.68
N GLY A 240 11.83 8.75 -17.88
CA GLY A 240 12.35 9.32 -19.13
C GLY A 240 11.28 9.95 -20.02
N GLY A 241 9.99 9.80 -19.70
CA GLY A 241 8.88 10.40 -20.46
C GLY A 241 8.93 11.94 -20.53
N GLY A 242 9.66 12.59 -19.64
CA GLY A 242 9.89 14.05 -19.63
C GLY A 242 11.33 14.49 -19.91
N GLY A 243 12.17 13.63 -20.52
CA GLY A 243 13.58 13.96 -20.80
C GLY A 243 14.53 13.86 -19.58
N ALA A 244 14.04 13.30 -18.48
CA ALA A 244 14.81 12.98 -17.27
C ALA A 244 14.20 11.79 -16.52
N TYR A 245 15.03 11.11 -15.73
CA TYR A 245 14.54 10.28 -14.64
C TYR A 245 14.24 11.17 -13.45
N ALA A 246 13.01 11.17 -12.98
CA ALA A 246 12.62 12.02 -11.87
C ALA A 246 11.57 11.36 -11.01
N PHE A 247 11.54 11.77 -9.75
CA PHE A 247 10.42 11.49 -8.87
C PHE A 247 10.14 12.72 -8.04
N TRP A 248 8.87 12.96 -7.74
CA TRP A 248 8.45 14.10 -6.95
C TRP A 248 7.29 13.76 -6.04
N ALA A 249 7.17 14.55 -4.98
CA ALA A 249 6.03 14.52 -4.08
C ALA A 249 5.29 15.85 -4.07
N ASP A 250 3.97 15.79 -3.94
CA ASP A 250 3.07 16.95 -3.92
C ASP A 250 2.24 16.98 -2.63
N GLY A 251 2.39 18.07 -1.88
CA GLY A 251 1.61 18.39 -0.69
C GLY A 251 0.26 19.04 -0.99
N HIS A 252 -0.04 19.28 -2.26
CA HIS A 252 -1.24 19.94 -2.78
C HIS A 252 -1.47 21.33 -2.17
N ASN A 253 -0.39 21.99 -1.72
CA ASN A 253 -0.41 23.25 -0.98
C ASN A 253 -1.35 23.23 0.25
N ALA A 254 -1.65 22.06 0.80
CA ALA A 254 -2.46 21.93 2.01
C ALA A 254 -1.75 22.61 3.19
N PRO A 255 -2.47 23.19 4.16
CA PRO A 255 -1.86 23.87 5.30
C PRO A 255 -1.16 22.89 6.23
N GLY A 256 0.08 23.18 6.62
CA GLY A 256 0.87 22.34 7.53
C GLY A 256 2.19 21.89 6.91
N PRO A 257 2.80 20.80 7.44
CA PRO A 257 4.03 20.25 6.89
C PRO A 257 3.90 19.92 5.39
N GLN A 258 4.93 20.28 4.62
CA GLN A 258 5.03 20.00 3.18
C GLN A 258 6.00 18.84 2.94
N PRO A 259 5.94 18.14 1.79
CA PRO A 259 6.87 17.05 1.52
C PRO A 259 8.33 17.52 1.59
N GLN A 260 9.21 16.63 2.05
CA GLN A 260 10.65 16.81 2.04
C GLN A 260 11.29 15.75 1.14
N LEU A 261 12.47 16.04 0.58
CA LEU A 261 13.25 15.00 -0.07
C LEU A 261 13.80 14.06 1.00
N ASP A 262 13.31 12.83 1.01
CA ASP A 262 13.78 11.73 1.86
C ASP A 262 13.67 10.43 1.07
N TYR A 263 14.79 9.91 0.60
CA TYR A 263 14.80 8.69 -0.19
C TYR A 263 16.00 7.81 0.13
N PHE A 264 15.84 6.52 -0.14
CA PHE A 264 16.88 5.52 -0.01
C PHE A 264 17.33 5.09 -1.39
N VAL A 265 18.65 5.13 -1.63
CA VAL A 265 19.27 4.46 -2.77
C VAL A 265 19.72 3.09 -2.30
N ILE A 266 19.19 2.06 -2.94
CA ILE A 266 19.43 0.66 -2.64
C ILE A 266 20.23 0.10 -3.82
N GLU A 267 21.50 -0.19 -3.61
CA GLU A 267 22.30 -0.90 -4.60
C GLU A 267 21.91 -2.38 -4.57
N GLY A 268 22.05 -3.09 -5.69
CA GLY A 268 21.93 -4.55 -5.75
C GLY A 268 21.90 -5.07 -7.18
N PRO A 269 22.90 -5.87 -7.64
CA PRO A 269 23.05 -6.26 -9.04
C PRO A 269 21.88 -7.14 -9.55
N GLU A 270 21.12 -7.75 -8.63
CA GLU A 270 19.95 -8.57 -8.94
C GLU A 270 18.72 -8.02 -8.22
N PHE A 271 17.54 -8.11 -8.86
CA PHE A 271 16.27 -7.68 -8.26
C PHE A 271 15.99 -8.38 -6.92
N ALA A 272 16.36 -9.65 -6.78
CA ALA A 272 16.24 -10.38 -5.53
C ALA A 272 17.01 -9.71 -4.38
N LYS A 273 18.23 -9.20 -4.65
CA LYS A 273 19.03 -8.46 -3.66
C LYS A 273 18.43 -7.10 -3.35
N LEU A 274 17.88 -6.41 -4.36
CA LEU A 274 17.16 -5.14 -4.15
C LEU A 274 15.97 -5.33 -3.22
N LEU A 275 15.14 -6.35 -3.48
CA LEU A 275 13.97 -6.66 -2.65
C LEU A 275 14.37 -7.14 -1.24
N ASP A 276 15.43 -7.93 -1.12
CA ASP A 276 15.96 -8.35 0.18
C ASP A 276 16.38 -7.14 1.03
N ARG A 277 17.12 -6.20 0.44
CA ARG A 277 17.58 -4.98 1.10
C ARG A 277 16.43 -4.02 1.40
N TYR A 278 15.50 -3.86 0.46
CA TYR A 278 14.28 -3.06 0.63
C TYR A 278 13.40 -3.60 1.77
N THR A 279 13.08 -4.88 1.77
CA THR A 279 12.28 -5.49 2.84
C THR A 279 13.04 -5.66 4.14
N ARG A 280 14.38 -5.60 4.14
CA ARG A 280 15.12 -5.44 5.40
C ARG A 280 14.84 -4.07 6.03
N LEU A 281 14.71 -3.01 5.23
CA LEU A 281 14.41 -1.64 5.68
C LEU A 281 12.93 -1.46 6.05
N THR A 282 12.01 -1.90 5.18
CA THR A 282 10.56 -1.76 5.37
C THR A 282 9.95 -2.96 6.07
N GLY A 283 10.78 -3.86 6.61
CA GLY A 283 10.41 -5.09 7.29
C GLY A 283 9.91 -6.22 6.39
N ARG A 284 10.13 -7.44 6.89
CA ARG A 284 9.92 -8.66 6.12
C ARG A 284 8.43 -8.97 5.97
N PRO A 285 8.00 -9.48 4.81
CA PRO A 285 6.64 -9.95 4.64
C PRO A 285 6.27 -10.96 5.72
N ARG A 286 5.12 -10.76 6.36
CA ARG A 286 4.55 -11.72 7.30
C ARG A 286 4.41 -13.07 6.60
N PHE A 287 4.86 -14.12 7.27
CA PHE A 287 4.81 -15.47 6.70
C PHE A 287 3.43 -16.11 6.97
N PRO A 288 2.69 -16.53 5.94
CA PRO A 288 1.36 -17.13 6.10
C PRO A 288 1.39 -18.50 6.80
N GLN A 289 0.20 -18.97 7.18
CA GLN A 289 -0.01 -20.38 7.45
C GLN A 289 0.07 -21.17 6.14
N ILE A 290 0.59 -22.39 6.19
CA ILE A 290 0.79 -23.20 4.96
C ILE A 290 -0.52 -23.46 4.20
N GLY A 291 -1.65 -23.61 4.91
CA GLY A 291 -2.96 -23.86 4.30
C GLY A 291 -3.48 -22.70 3.43
N VAL A 292 -2.97 -21.47 3.61
CA VAL A 292 -3.34 -20.31 2.78
C VAL A 292 -2.92 -20.49 1.32
N PHE A 293 -1.91 -21.31 1.03
CA PHE A 293 -1.49 -21.61 -0.34
C PHE A 293 -2.37 -22.63 -1.06
N GLY A 294 -3.33 -23.24 -0.35
CA GLY A 294 -4.27 -24.17 -0.94
C GLY A 294 -5.41 -23.49 -1.68
N LEU A 295 -6.38 -24.29 -2.14
CA LEU A 295 -7.54 -23.75 -2.86
C LEU A 295 -8.43 -22.96 -1.89
N GLN A 296 -8.70 -21.71 -2.24
CA GLN A 296 -9.60 -20.83 -1.50
C GLN A 296 -10.90 -20.63 -2.29
N LEU A 297 -12.05 -20.77 -1.64
CA LEU A 297 -13.34 -20.39 -2.23
C LEU A 297 -14.06 -19.38 -1.33
N SER A 298 -14.63 -18.37 -1.97
CA SER A 298 -15.49 -17.36 -1.35
C SER A 298 -16.89 -17.41 -1.99
N ASP A 299 -17.88 -16.82 -1.32
CA ASP A 299 -19.22 -16.63 -1.85
C ASP A 299 -19.69 -15.17 -1.70
N LYS A 300 -20.01 -14.51 -2.82
CA LYS A 300 -20.80 -13.27 -2.82
C LYS A 300 -22.10 -13.49 -3.58
N ASN A 301 -23.20 -12.91 -3.09
CA ASN A 301 -24.51 -12.87 -3.76
C ASN A 301 -25.33 -14.18 -3.86
N TYR A 302 -25.03 -15.24 -3.08
CA TYR A 302 -25.91 -16.40 -2.93
C TYR A 302 -26.54 -16.52 -1.52
N PRO A 303 -27.28 -15.50 -1.03
CA PRO A 303 -27.74 -15.43 0.35
C PRO A 303 -28.60 -16.63 0.78
N THR A 304 -29.30 -17.28 -0.14
CA THR A 304 -30.18 -18.43 0.12
C THR A 304 -29.54 -19.81 -0.05
N ALA A 305 -28.26 -19.92 -0.47
CA ALA A 305 -27.67 -21.22 -0.79
C ALA A 305 -26.42 -21.60 0.03
N SER A 306 -25.57 -20.66 0.45
CA SER A 306 -24.26 -20.96 1.06
C SER A 306 -24.20 -20.78 2.59
N ASP A 307 -25.03 -21.54 3.30
CA ASP A 307 -25.00 -21.63 4.76
C ASP A 307 -23.98 -22.67 5.26
N GLN A 308 -23.92 -22.89 6.56
CA GLN A 308 -23.07 -23.89 7.20
C GLN A 308 -23.21 -25.30 6.57
N ASN A 309 -24.43 -25.74 6.29
CA ASN A 309 -24.67 -27.08 5.73
C ASN A 309 -24.23 -27.16 4.27
N TRP A 310 -24.44 -26.10 3.50
CA TRP A 310 -24.00 -26.05 2.12
C TRP A 310 -22.47 -26.11 2.03
N TRP A 311 -21.76 -25.33 2.83
CA TRP A 311 -20.30 -25.32 2.81
C TRP A 311 -19.72 -26.68 3.18
N THR A 312 -20.18 -27.27 4.29
CA THR A 312 -19.74 -28.60 4.72
C THR A 312 -20.05 -29.67 3.66
N THR A 313 -21.24 -29.64 3.06
CA THR A 313 -21.64 -30.56 1.97
C THR A 313 -20.77 -30.37 0.72
N ARG A 314 -20.54 -29.12 0.29
CA ARG A 314 -19.82 -28.80 -0.94
C ARG A 314 -18.35 -29.16 -0.84
N ILE A 315 -17.71 -28.83 0.28
CA ILE A 315 -16.31 -29.17 0.54
C ILE A 315 -16.13 -30.69 0.64
N THR A 316 -17.03 -31.39 1.34
CA THR A 316 -17.01 -32.86 1.42
C THR A 316 -17.14 -33.48 0.04
N ALA A 317 -18.08 -32.98 -0.79
CA ALA A 317 -18.27 -33.47 -2.15
C ALA A 317 -17.05 -33.23 -3.05
N LEU A 318 -16.42 -32.04 -2.97
CA LEU A 318 -15.19 -31.72 -3.70
C LEU A 318 -14.05 -32.69 -3.34
N ARG A 319 -13.86 -32.95 -2.05
CA ARG A 319 -12.83 -33.86 -1.57
C ARG A 319 -13.10 -35.32 -1.91
N ASN A 320 -14.36 -35.78 -1.81
CA ASN A 320 -14.75 -37.12 -2.26
C ASN A 320 -14.53 -37.30 -3.77
N ALA A 321 -14.61 -36.23 -4.56
CA ALA A 321 -14.27 -36.22 -5.97
C ALA A 321 -12.75 -36.12 -6.25
N GLY A 322 -11.91 -36.07 -5.21
CA GLY A 322 -10.45 -36.04 -5.32
C GLY A 322 -9.83 -34.64 -5.45
N TYR A 323 -10.60 -33.57 -5.26
CA TYR A 323 -10.08 -32.19 -5.33
C TYR A 323 -9.62 -31.68 -3.96
N PRO A 324 -8.44 -31.04 -3.85
CA PRO A 324 -8.00 -30.39 -2.62
C PRO A 324 -8.84 -29.13 -2.34
N PHE A 325 -8.98 -28.79 -1.06
CA PHE A 325 -9.66 -27.59 -0.59
C PHE A 325 -9.14 -27.24 0.80
N ASP A 326 -8.73 -25.99 1.02
CA ASP A 326 -7.96 -25.61 2.20
C ASP A 326 -8.51 -24.37 2.91
N VAL A 327 -9.15 -23.44 2.19
CA VAL A 327 -9.64 -22.19 2.79
C VAL A 327 -11.06 -21.88 2.34
N GLN A 328 -11.94 -21.71 3.32
CA GLN A 328 -13.27 -21.15 3.11
C GLN A 328 -13.26 -19.69 3.54
N VAL A 329 -13.60 -18.80 2.60
CA VAL A 329 -13.67 -17.35 2.82
C VAL A 329 -15.13 -16.97 3.00
N HIS A 330 -15.42 -16.39 4.17
CA HIS A 330 -16.74 -15.86 4.48
C HIS A 330 -16.81 -14.39 4.05
N ASP A 331 -17.64 -14.07 3.06
CA ASP A 331 -18.08 -12.69 2.78
C ASP A 331 -19.06 -12.21 3.88
N ASN A 332 -19.48 -10.95 3.81
CA ASN A 332 -20.27 -10.21 4.79
C ASN A 332 -21.52 -10.91 5.36
N ARG A 333 -22.03 -11.97 4.72
CA ARG A 333 -23.21 -12.74 5.14
C ARG A 333 -22.94 -13.76 6.25
N TRP A 334 -21.69 -13.91 6.73
CA TRP A 334 -21.47 -14.66 7.98
C TRP A 334 -22.05 -13.94 9.21
N ARG A 335 -22.20 -12.62 9.10
CA ARG A 335 -22.65 -11.69 10.13
C ARG A 335 -24.16 -11.71 10.34
N ALA A 336 -24.62 -11.48 11.57
CA ALA A 336 -26.02 -11.50 11.99
C ALA A 336 -26.89 -10.34 11.46
N GLY A 337 -26.27 -9.35 10.79
CA GLY A 337 -26.97 -8.20 10.23
C GLY A 337 -27.95 -8.53 9.09
N SER A 338 -28.60 -7.48 8.58
CA SER A 338 -29.46 -7.52 7.38
C SER A 338 -28.71 -7.96 6.11
N GLY A 339 -27.38 -8.03 6.17
CA GLY A 339 -26.51 -8.04 5.01
C GLY A 339 -26.61 -6.75 4.20
N SER A 340 -26.89 -5.64 4.90
CA SER A 340 -26.62 -4.30 4.39
C SER A 340 -25.17 -4.21 3.97
N TRP A 341 -24.98 -3.48 2.89
CA TRP A 341 -23.67 -3.12 2.41
C TRP A 341 -22.96 -2.24 3.45
N SER A 342 -21.68 -2.52 3.66
CA SER A 342 -20.82 -1.99 4.73
C SER A 342 -21.29 -2.12 6.18
N GLY A 343 -22.13 -3.13 6.45
CA GLY A 343 -22.71 -3.32 7.78
C GLY A 343 -21.86 -4.08 8.79
N SER A 344 -21.76 -3.51 9.98
CA SER A 344 -20.80 -3.86 11.04
C SER A 344 -21.40 -4.73 12.15
N TRP A 345 -22.01 -5.85 11.83
CA TRP A 345 -22.49 -6.79 12.87
C TRP A 345 -21.53 -7.96 13.00
N PHE A 346 -20.57 -7.90 13.92
CA PHE A 346 -19.53 -8.95 14.01
C PHE A 346 -19.98 -10.23 14.73
N GLU A 347 -21.26 -10.36 15.06
CA GLU A 347 -21.84 -11.61 15.55
C GLU A 347 -22.12 -12.59 14.40
N PHE A 348 -21.90 -13.88 14.60
CA PHE A 348 -22.34 -14.91 13.64
C PHE A 348 -23.86 -14.90 13.48
N SER A 349 -24.32 -14.99 12.24
CA SER A 349 -25.74 -15.11 11.91
C SER A 349 -26.31 -16.43 12.43
N PRO A 350 -27.27 -16.43 13.36
CA PRO A 350 -27.90 -17.67 13.83
C PRO A 350 -28.73 -18.37 12.75
N VAL A 351 -29.03 -17.67 11.63
CA VAL A 351 -29.77 -18.23 10.50
C VAL A 351 -28.85 -18.95 9.53
N ARG A 352 -27.70 -18.35 9.17
CA ARG A 352 -26.73 -18.97 8.24
C ARG A 352 -25.74 -19.91 8.93
N TRP A 353 -25.41 -19.62 10.18
CA TRP A 353 -24.42 -20.33 10.98
C TRP A 353 -25.06 -20.67 12.34
N PRO A 354 -26.03 -21.60 12.36
CA PRO A 354 -26.75 -21.97 13.59
C PRO A 354 -25.86 -22.67 14.61
N ASP A 355 -24.73 -23.27 14.19
CA ASP A 355 -23.75 -23.91 15.07
C ASP A 355 -22.31 -23.62 14.60
N PRO A 356 -21.82 -22.38 14.80
CA PRO A 356 -20.48 -21.98 14.36
C PRO A 356 -19.39 -22.74 15.11
N ALA A 357 -19.62 -23.14 16.37
CA ALA A 357 -18.67 -23.97 17.13
C ALA A 357 -18.54 -25.37 16.49
N GLY A 358 -19.66 -26.01 16.13
CA GLY A 358 -19.63 -27.27 15.39
C GLY A 358 -18.99 -27.14 14.01
N PHE A 359 -19.20 -26.02 13.30
CA PHE A 359 -18.50 -25.76 12.04
C PHE A 359 -16.99 -25.64 12.23
N LYS A 360 -16.53 -24.98 13.29
CA LYS A 360 -15.09 -24.92 13.64
C LYS A 360 -14.50 -26.29 13.89
N ASP A 361 -15.18 -27.13 14.67
CA ASP A 361 -14.70 -28.48 14.96
C ASP A 361 -14.65 -29.32 13.67
N TRP A 362 -15.69 -29.25 12.85
CA TRP A 362 -15.69 -29.87 11.53
C TRP A 362 -14.54 -29.36 10.64
N ALA A 363 -14.32 -28.04 10.58
CA ALA A 363 -13.27 -27.44 9.78
C ALA A 363 -11.88 -27.91 10.25
N ARG A 364 -11.65 -27.96 11.56
CA ARG A 364 -10.42 -28.50 12.15
C ARG A 364 -10.21 -29.97 11.78
N GLU A 365 -11.22 -30.82 11.95
CA GLU A 365 -11.16 -32.25 11.63
C GLU A 365 -10.90 -32.51 10.14
N ASN A 366 -11.33 -31.57 9.31
CA ASN A 366 -11.10 -31.60 7.87
C ASN A 366 -9.88 -30.78 7.44
N GLY A 367 -9.13 -30.12 8.34
CA GLY A 367 -8.00 -29.28 7.93
C GLY A 367 -8.40 -28.15 6.96
N VAL A 368 -9.54 -27.50 7.21
CA VAL A 368 -10.02 -26.32 6.49
C VAL A 368 -9.78 -25.08 7.36
N LEU A 369 -9.12 -24.07 6.80
CA LEU A 369 -8.99 -22.75 7.40
C LEU A 369 -10.21 -21.90 7.07
N THR A 370 -10.59 -21.02 8.00
CA THR A 370 -11.72 -20.11 7.83
C THR A 370 -11.27 -18.66 7.86
N THR A 371 -11.59 -17.90 6.81
CA THR A 371 -11.36 -16.45 6.73
C THR A 371 -12.66 -15.71 6.99
N LEU A 372 -12.68 -14.75 7.91
CA LEU A 372 -13.84 -13.89 8.14
C LEU A 372 -13.67 -12.53 7.46
N ASP A 373 -14.71 -12.06 6.77
CA ASP A 373 -14.80 -10.68 6.33
C ASP A 373 -14.91 -9.73 7.53
N TYR A 374 -13.93 -8.84 7.62
CA TYR A 374 -13.89 -7.62 8.40
C TYR A 374 -14.10 -6.47 7.43
N ASN A 375 -15.28 -5.85 7.43
CA ASN A 375 -15.56 -4.74 6.53
C ASN A 375 -15.37 -3.39 7.25
N ARG A 376 -15.08 -2.34 6.47
CA ARG A 376 -15.05 -0.94 6.93
C ARG A 376 -16.35 -0.60 7.67
N ASN A 377 -16.25 -0.02 8.86
CA ASN A 377 -17.40 0.08 9.73
C ASN A 377 -18.21 1.37 9.56
N ASN A 378 -19.51 1.19 9.32
CA ASN A 378 -20.49 2.26 9.27
C ASN A 378 -20.91 2.70 10.67
N SER A 379 -20.57 3.94 11.04
CA SER A 379 -20.92 4.58 12.31
C SER A 379 -22.42 4.64 12.60
N ASN A 380 -23.26 4.65 11.57
CA ASN A 380 -24.72 4.58 11.72
C ASN A 380 -25.24 3.16 12.00
N GLU A 381 -24.42 2.13 11.72
CA GLU A 381 -24.76 0.72 11.96
C GLU A 381 -24.11 0.15 13.24
N MET A 382 -23.65 1.03 14.15
CA MET A 382 -23.01 0.67 15.43
C MET A 382 -23.94 0.75 16.64
N ALA A 383 -25.26 0.92 16.47
CA ALA A 383 -26.20 1.19 17.58
C ALA A 383 -26.19 0.13 18.71
N GLY A 384 -25.75 -1.10 18.43
CA GLY A 384 -25.60 -2.18 19.40
C GLY A 384 -24.23 -2.26 20.09
N TRP A 385 -23.28 -1.40 19.72
CA TRP A 385 -21.90 -1.44 20.22
C TRP A 385 -21.73 -0.42 21.35
N VAL A 386 -21.72 -0.89 22.60
CA VAL A 386 -21.57 -0.06 23.80
C VAL A 386 -20.11 -0.10 24.28
N PRO A 387 -19.47 1.04 24.61
CA PRO A 387 -20.03 2.40 24.82
C PRO A 387 -20.14 3.28 23.56
N GLY A 388 -19.92 2.73 22.35
CA GLY A 388 -19.84 3.49 21.10
C GLY A 388 -18.39 3.80 20.70
N PRO A 389 -18.18 4.36 19.48
CA PRO A 389 -16.86 4.68 18.98
C PRO A 389 -16.17 5.77 19.82
N PRO A 390 -14.82 5.79 19.85
CA PRO A 390 -14.08 6.80 20.61
C PRO A 390 -14.17 8.20 19.94
N PRO A 391 -13.85 9.27 20.68
CA PRO A 391 -13.63 10.59 20.08
C PRO A 391 -12.59 10.54 18.95
N GLY A 392 -12.87 11.23 17.84
CA GLY A 392 -12.02 11.21 16.66
C GLY A 392 -12.05 9.88 15.91
N TYR A 393 -13.14 9.10 16.03
CA TYR A 393 -13.35 7.90 15.22
C TYR A 393 -13.44 8.21 13.73
N SER A 394 -14.09 9.32 13.35
CA SER A 394 -14.27 9.75 11.98
C SER A 394 -13.73 11.17 11.77
N PHE A 395 -13.48 11.52 10.51
CA PHE A 395 -13.11 12.87 10.11
C PHE A 395 -14.25 13.86 10.40
N ALA A 396 -13.92 15.15 10.45
CA ALA A 396 -14.93 16.19 10.65
C ALA A 396 -16.01 16.14 9.55
N ALA A 397 -17.28 16.27 9.94
CA ALA A 397 -18.42 16.18 9.00
C ALA A 397 -18.28 17.12 7.79
N SER A 398 -17.70 18.32 7.98
CA SER A 398 -17.45 19.26 6.89
C SER A 398 -16.50 18.71 5.82
N ALA A 399 -15.51 17.89 6.22
CA ALA A 399 -14.58 17.23 5.30
C ALA A 399 -15.21 16.03 4.56
N LEU A 400 -16.38 15.56 5.00
CA LEU A 400 -17.06 14.39 4.44
C LEU A 400 -18.25 14.74 3.54
N THR A 401 -18.45 16.02 3.23
CA THR A 401 -19.58 16.50 2.42
C THR A 401 -19.66 15.85 1.03
N GLY A 402 -18.51 15.50 0.44
CA GLY A 402 -18.42 14.84 -0.88
C GLY A 402 -18.14 13.33 -0.83
N VAL A 403 -18.10 12.74 0.36
CA VAL A 403 -17.81 11.32 0.55
C VAL A 403 -19.12 10.54 0.52
N SER A 404 -19.27 9.67 -0.48
CA SER A 404 -20.32 8.65 -0.47
C SER A 404 -20.19 7.81 0.79
N ASP A 405 -21.32 7.52 1.44
CA ASP A 405 -21.34 6.70 2.66
C ASP A 405 -20.39 7.28 3.74
N ASN A 406 -20.56 8.58 4.02
CA ASN A 406 -19.74 9.34 4.97
C ASN A 406 -19.77 8.79 6.40
N ASP A 407 -20.76 7.96 6.70
CA ASP A 407 -20.91 7.26 7.95
C ASP A 407 -19.95 6.08 8.06
N ALA A 408 -19.42 5.58 6.95
CA ALA A 408 -18.43 4.52 6.92
C ALA A 408 -16.98 4.97 7.17
N VAL A 409 -16.65 6.21 7.57
CA VAL A 409 -15.27 6.75 7.48
C VAL A 409 -14.44 6.62 8.79
N PRO A 410 -13.76 5.49 9.11
CA PRO A 410 -12.87 5.40 10.25
C PRO A 410 -11.54 6.12 10.00
N ASP A 411 -11.10 6.88 10.98
CA ASP A 411 -9.74 7.42 11.02
C ASP A 411 -8.81 6.42 11.71
N TRP A 412 -8.16 5.58 10.90
CA TRP A 412 -7.18 4.60 11.39
C TRP A 412 -5.90 5.24 11.93
N SER A 413 -5.64 6.54 11.71
CA SER A 413 -4.48 7.20 12.32
C SER A 413 -4.63 7.31 13.85
N ASN A 414 -5.87 7.32 14.35
CA ASN A 414 -6.19 7.34 15.77
C ASN A 414 -5.95 5.97 16.42
N PRO A 415 -4.98 5.83 17.36
CA PRO A 415 -4.78 4.56 18.07
C PRO A 415 -6.02 4.09 18.83
N ALA A 416 -6.87 5.01 19.31
CA ALA A 416 -8.12 4.65 19.98
C ALA A 416 -9.12 4.00 19.02
N THR A 417 -9.21 4.48 17.77
CA THR A 417 -10.04 3.86 16.72
C THR A 417 -9.59 2.44 16.46
N ARG A 418 -8.27 2.22 16.26
CA ARG A 418 -7.71 0.89 15.99
C ARG A 418 -7.98 -0.09 17.13
N ALA A 419 -7.70 0.33 18.37
CA ALA A 419 -7.91 -0.50 19.56
C ALA A 419 -9.39 -0.82 19.80
N TRP A 420 -10.28 0.16 19.61
CA TRP A 420 -11.70 -0.04 19.80
C TRP A 420 -12.30 -0.98 18.76
N LEU A 421 -12.01 -0.74 17.47
CA LEU A 421 -12.47 -1.59 16.38
C LEU A 421 -12.04 -3.05 16.54
N TRP A 422 -10.77 -3.26 16.85
CA TRP A 422 -10.26 -4.60 17.12
C TRP A 422 -10.98 -5.25 18.31
N ARG A 423 -11.17 -4.52 19.42
CA ARG A 423 -11.85 -5.04 20.61
C ARG A 423 -13.27 -5.48 20.31
N VAL A 424 -14.02 -4.69 19.55
CA VAL A 424 -15.39 -5.03 19.15
C VAL A 424 -15.37 -6.33 18.33
N PHE A 425 -14.55 -6.39 17.27
CA PHE A 425 -14.46 -7.59 16.44
C PHE A 425 -14.05 -8.82 17.25
N TRP A 426 -12.97 -8.70 18.03
CA TRP A 426 -12.47 -9.78 18.88
C TRP A 426 -13.55 -10.33 19.80
N THR A 427 -14.21 -9.46 20.58
CA THR A 427 -15.22 -9.87 21.57
C THR A 427 -16.42 -10.56 20.94
N LYS A 428 -16.75 -10.24 19.68
CA LYS A 428 -17.95 -10.73 18.99
C LYS A 428 -17.71 -11.95 18.11
N ALA A 429 -16.49 -12.10 17.58
CA ALA A 429 -16.19 -13.09 16.55
C ALA A 429 -15.04 -14.05 16.91
N LEU A 430 -14.02 -13.58 17.63
CA LEU A 430 -12.76 -14.33 17.82
C LEU A 430 -12.45 -14.68 19.27
N ASP A 431 -13.22 -14.20 20.24
CA ASP A 431 -13.05 -14.54 21.65
C ASP A 431 -13.06 -16.07 21.79
N PRO A 432 -11.97 -16.68 22.30
CA PRO A 432 -11.90 -18.12 22.49
C PRO A 432 -13.06 -18.70 23.30
N ALA A 433 -13.68 -17.91 24.18
CA ALA A 433 -14.85 -18.31 24.97
C ALA A 433 -16.11 -18.58 24.11
N LEU A 434 -16.21 -17.97 22.92
CA LEU A 434 -17.29 -18.22 21.98
C LEU A 434 -17.13 -19.55 21.23
N GLY A 435 -15.91 -20.04 21.10
CA GLY A 435 -15.63 -21.28 20.36
C GLY A 435 -15.85 -21.18 18.85
N PHE A 436 -15.91 -19.97 18.28
CA PHE A 436 -16.18 -19.74 16.85
C PHE A 436 -14.94 -19.92 15.96
N PRO A 437 -15.13 -20.16 14.63
CA PRO A 437 -14.04 -20.29 13.66
C PRO A 437 -13.44 -18.92 13.33
N GLY A 438 -12.19 -18.90 12.87
CA GLY A 438 -11.49 -17.65 12.52
C GLY A 438 -9.97 -17.83 12.57
N ASP A 439 -9.36 -18.06 11.40
CA ASP A 439 -7.92 -18.22 11.25
C ASP A 439 -7.28 -17.10 10.43
N ALA A 440 -8.10 -16.35 9.70
CA ALA A 440 -7.70 -15.26 8.83
C ALA A 440 -8.77 -14.16 8.73
N LEU A 441 -8.37 -12.97 8.27
CA LEU A 441 -9.28 -11.88 7.93
C LEU A 441 -9.12 -11.41 6.50
N TRP A 442 -10.25 -11.17 5.87
CA TRP A 442 -10.37 -10.29 4.71
C TRP A 442 -10.80 -8.92 5.23
N ILE A 443 -9.96 -7.90 5.03
CA ILE A 443 -10.26 -6.52 5.41
C ILE A 443 -10.80 -5.80 4.17
N ASP A 444 -12.13 -5.68 4.11
CA ASP A 444 -12.82 -5.17 2.94
C ASP A 444 -13.19 -3.68 3.07
N GLU A 445 -13.19 -3.01 1.92
CA GLU A 445 -13.58 -1.60 1.74
C GLU A 445 -12.83 -0.51 2.56
N PRO A 446 -11.61 -0.69 3.11
CA PRO A 446 -10.91 0.43 3.78
C PRO A 446 -10.56 1.56 2.81
N ASP A 447 -10.53 1.28 1.52
CA ASP A 447 -10.28 2.18 0.38
C ASP A 447 -11.55 2.88 -0.14
N GLU A 448 -12.65 2.88 0.61
CA GLU A 448 -13.89 3.59 0.25
C GLU A 448 -14.07 4.92 0.97
N MET A 449 -12.97 5.60 1.29
CA MET A 449 -12.97 6.88 1.99
C MET A 449 -13.45 8.05 1.14
N GLY A 450 -13.60 7.87 -0.17
CA GLY A 450 -14.06 8.91 -1.10
C GLY A 450 -13.11 10.12 -1.20
N PRO A 451 -13.58 11.25 -1.78
CA PRO A 451 -12.75 12.41 -2.06
C PRO A 451 -12.62 13.32 -0.82
N ILE A 452 -12.00 12.82 0.25
CA ILE A 452 -11.67 13.65 1.42
C ILE A 452 -10.71 14.78 0.98
N PRO A 453 -10.97 16.05 1.32
CA PRO A 453 -10.11 17.17 0.97
C PRO A 453 -8.68 17.00 1.50
N HIS A 454 -7.70 17.44 0.72
CA HIS A 454 -6.27 17.38 1.09
C HIS A 454 -5.94 18.06 2.42
N ASP A 455 -6.67 19.11 2.79
CA ASP A 455 -6.48 19.86 4.04
C ASP A 455 -7.26 19.29 5.24
N ALA A 456 -8.02 18.20 5.06
CA ALA A 456 -8.72 17.55 6.16
C ALA A 456 -7.72 17.09 7.23
N LEU A 457 -8.04 17.36 8.50
CA LEU A 457 -7.18 17.01 9.63
C LEU A 457 -7.55 15.61 10.14
N ALA A 458 -6.57 14.73 10.17
CA ALA A 458 -6.68 13.42 10.82
C ALA A 458 -6.38 13.53 12.32
N ALA A 459 -6.79 12.53 13.09
CA ALA A 459 -6.67 12.47 14.55
C ALA A 459 -5.22 12.49 15.04
N ASN A 460 -4.26 12.00 14.23
CA ASN A 460 -2.83 12.09 14.55
C ASN A 460 -2.21 13.48 14.26
N GLY A 461 -3.02 14.46 13.82
CA GLY A 461 -2.60 15.82 13.51
C GLY A 461 -2.03 16.02 12.09
N GLN A 462 -1.91 14.97 11.29
CA GLN A 462 -1.51 15.08 9.89
C GLN A 462 -2.68 15.56 9.01
N ARG A 463 -2.35 16.18 7.88
CA ARG A 463 -3.31 16.47 6.82
C ARG A 463 -3.51 15.26 5.94
N TRP A 464 -4.68 15.19 5.30
CA TRP A 464 -4.97 14.11 4.36
C TRP A 464 -4.02 14.07 3.16
N SER A 465 -3.48 15.22 2.71
CA SER A 465 -2.41 15.29 1.71
C SER A 465 -1.17 14.49 2.09
N GLU A 466 -0.85 14.42 3.38
CA GLU A 466 0.29 13.66 3.90
C GLU A 466 -0.09 12.22 4.22
N LEU A 467 -1.32 11.96 4.67
CA LEU A 467 -1.70 10.67 5.26
C LEU A 467 -2.25 9.65 4.24
N ARG A 468 -2.92 10.12 3.17
CA ARG A 468 -3.82 9.27 2.37
C ARG A 468 -3.17 8.03 1.76
N ASN A 469 -1.92 8.12 1.32
CA ASN A 469 -1.20 6.96 0.77
C ASN A 469 -0.67 6.01 1.85
N ALA A 470 -0.63 6.44 3.12
CA ALA A 470 -0.26 5.60 4.26
C ALA A 470 -1.46 5.05 5.05
N PHE A 471 -2.67 5.48 4.72
CA PHE A 471 -3.88 5.11 5.45
C PHE A 471 -4.05 3.59 5.63
N PHE A 472 -3.80 2.81 4.57
CA PHE A 472 -3.91 1.35 4.58
C PHE A 472 -2.94 0.68 5.57
N LEU A 473 -1.75 1.27 5.76
CA LEU A 473 -0.77 0.80 6.73
C LEU A 473 -1.34 0.84 8.14
N PHE A 474 -2.02 1.93 8.50
CA PHE A 474 -2.62 2.08 9.83
C PHE A 474 -3.77 1.11 10.06
N CYS A 475 -4.57 0.83 9.02
CA CYS A 475 -5.61 -0.19 9.10
C CYS A 475 -5.03 -1.57 9.42
N GLN A 476 -4.06 -2.01 8.62
CA GLN A 476 -3.40 -3.30 8.80
C GLN A 476 -2.57 -3.39 10.08
N LYS A 477 -1.91 -2.29 10.49
CA LYS A 477 -1.21 -2.21 11.78
C LYS A 477 -2.16 -2.42 12.94
N GLY A 478 -3.34 -1.77 12.91
CA GLY A 478 -4.36 -1.88 13.95
C GLY A 478 -4.90 -3.29 14.10
N ILE A 479 -5.28 -3.91 12.98
CA ILE A 479 -5.87 -5.25 12.99
C ILE A 479 -4.80 -6.32 13.24
N GLY A 480 -3.67 -6.26 12.52
CA GLY A 480 -2.63 -7.28 12.56
C GLY A 480 -1.74 -7.18 13.79
N GLN A 481 -0.96 -6.10 13.91
CA GLN A 481 0.09 -5.97 14.93
C GLN A 481 -0.47 -5.57 16.30
N GLU A 482 -1.27 -4.51 16.37
CA GLU A 482 -1.78 -3.98 17.63
C GLU A 482 -2.91 -4.87 18.19
N GLY A 483 -3.71 -5.46 17.30
CA GLY A 483 -4.84 -6.31 17.63
C GLY A 483 -4.51 -7.79 17.70
N TRP A 484 -4.42 -8.44 16.55
CA TRP A 484 -4.34 -9.90 16.46
C TRP A 484 -3.11 -10.47 17.17
N ASP A 485 -1.91 -9.96 16.86
CA ASP A 485 -0.67 -10.46 17.45
C ASP A 485 -0.65 -10.34 18.98
N THR A 486 -1.23 -9.26 19.54
CA THR A 486 -1.29 -9.07 21.00
C THR A 486 -2.29 -10.02 21.66
N ALA A 487 -3.36 -10.39 20.94
CA ALA A 487 -4.43 -11.24 21.47
C ALA A 487 -4.06 -12.74 21.50
N ILE A 488 -3.26 -13.24 20.54
CA ILE A 488 -2.90 -14.66 20.45
C ILE A 488 -1.40 -14.95 20.64
N GLY A 489 -0.55 -13.92 20.70
CA GLY A 489 0.90 -14.08 20.76
C GLY A 489 1.48 -14.87 19.59
N THR A 490 2.47 -15.71 19.86
CA THR A 490 3.17 -16.52 18.85
C THR A 490 2.49 -17.86 18.53
N ALA A 491 1.31 -18.11 19.11
CA ALA A 491 0.63 -19.41 19.02
C ALA A 491 0.09 -19.72 17.60
N LYS A 492 -0.22 -18.69 16.81
CA LYS A 492 -0.64 -18.82 15.40
C LYS A 492 0.01 -17.74 14.55
N ARG A 493 0.04 -17.98 13.24
CA ARG A 493 0.38 -16.95 12.24
C ARG A 493 -0.93 -16.43 11.65
N PRO A 494 -1.44 -15.27 12.08
CA PRO A 494 -2.63 -14.72 11.44
C PRO A 494 -2.36 -14.39 9.97
N TRP A 495 -3.34 -14.67 9.13
CA TRP A 495 -3.34 -14.23 7.74
C TRP A 495 -4.37 -13.11 7.57
N THR A 496 -3.93 -11.94 7.15
CA THR A 496 -4.83 -10.85 6.79
C THR A 496 -4.54 -10.41 5.37
N PHE A 497 -5.59 -10.20 4.58
CA PHE A 497 -5.47 -9.52 3.29
C PHE A 497 -6.49 -8.41 3.22
N THR A 498 -6.13 -7.32 2.55
CA THR A 498 -6.97 -6.12 2.48
C THR A 498 -7.06 -5.62 1.06
N ARG A 499 -8.07 -4.80 0.78
CA ARG A 499 -7.94 -3.82 -0.31
C ARG A 499 -7.05 -2.67 0.13
N GLY A 500 -6.20 -2.21 -0.78
CA GLY A 500 -5.31 -1.07 -0.57
C GLY A 500 -4.05 -1.44 0.20
N ALA A 501 -2.90 -0.98 -0.29
CA ALA A 501 -1.63 -1.24 0.35
C ALA A 501 -0.66 -0.09 0.15
N THR A 502 0.31 0.00 1.05
CA THR A 502 1.44 0.92 0.93
C THR A 502 2.73 0.27 1.40
N ALA A 503 3.88 0.85 1.07
CA ALA A 503 5.18 0.37 1.54
C ALA A 503 5.20 0.14 3.05
N GLY A 504 5.76 -1.00 3.48
CA GLY A 504 5.86 -1.38 4.89
C GLY A 504 4.67 -2.20 5.41
N GLN A 505 3.52 -2.17 4.72
CA GLN A 505 2.33 -2.91 5.14
C GLN A 505 2.51 -4.43 5.08
N GLN A 506 3.44 -4.94 4.26
CA GLN A 506 3.72 -6.38 4.15
C GLN A 506 4.10 -7.03 5.50
N ARG A 507 4.55 -6.25 6.49
CA ARG A 507 4.83 -6.71 7.86
C ARG A 507 3.57 -7.17 8.61
N TYR A 508 2.42 -6.62 8.24
CA TYR A 508 1.16 -6.77 8.97
C TYR A 508 0.13 -7.60 8.19
N GLY A 509 0.14 -7.52 6.86
CA GLY A 509 -0.80 -8.24 6.02
C GLY A 509 -0.50 -8.13 4.53
N HIS A 510 -1.42 -8.64 3.74
CA HIS A 510 -1.30 -8.86 2.30
C HIS A 510 -2.37 -8.07 1.55
N LEU A 511 -2.37 -8.15 0.23
CA LEU A 511 -3.30 -7.37 -0.60
C LEU A 511 -4.10 -8.27 -1.55
N TRP A 512 -5.36 -7.90 -1.71
CA TRP A 512 -6.25 -8.41 -2.74
C TRP A 512 -6.59 -7.27 -3.71
N THR A 513 -6.75 -7.60 -4.98
CA THR A 513 -6.85 -6.61 -6.08
C THR A 513 -8.24 -6.01 -6.26
N GLY A 514 -9.19 -6.24 -5.36
CA GLY A 514 -10.50 -5.60 -5.41
C GLY A 514 -11.45 -6.20 -6.44
N ASP A 515 -12.56 -5.50 -6.64
CA ASP A 515 -13.71 -5.90 -7.46
C ASP A 515 -13.39 -5.81 -8.97
N ILE A 516 -12.57 -6.73 -9.48
CA ILE A 516 -12.08 -6.75 -10.86
C ILE A 516 -13.10 -7.26 -11.90
N ASP A 517 -12.94 -6.87 -13.16
CA ASP A 517 -13.83 -7.28 -14.26
C ASP A 517 -13.57 -8.72 -14.75
N SER A 518 -14.64 -9.43 -15.11
CA SER A 518 -14.54 -10.78 -15.68
C SER A 518 -14.16 -10.79 -17.17
N THR A 519 -12.94 -10.35 -17.51
CA THR A 519 -12.44 -10.33 -18.91
C THR A 519 -11.00 -10.85 -19.06
N TYR A 520 -10.63 -11.31 -20.26
CA TYR A 520 -9.25 -11.73 -20.56
C TYR A 520 -8.24 -10.57 -20.52
N GLN A 521 -8.69 -9.33 -20.74
CA GLN A 521 -7.83 -8.18 -20.55
C GLN A 521 -7.49 -8.01 -19.08
N GLU A 522 -8.51 -8.04 -18.21
CA GLU A 522 -8.32 -7.96 -16.76
C GLU A 522 -7.37 -9.07 -16.29
N MET A 523 -7.63 -10.34 -16.65
CA MET A 523 -6.76 -11.47 -16.31
C MET A 523 -5.27 -11.20 -16.63
N ARG A 524 -4.99 -10.63 -17.80
CA ARG A 524 -3.61 -10.32 -18.25
C ARG A 524 -2.98 -9.20 -17.44
N GLU A 525 -3.76 -8.19 -17.09
CA GLU A 525 -3.31 -7.07 -16.27
C GLU A 525 -3.11 -7.51 -14.81
N GLN A 526 -3.93 -8.42 -14.29
CA GLN A 526 -3.79 -9.01 -12.96
C GLN A 526 -2.49 -9.78 -12.77
N ILE A 527 -2.09 -10.63 -13.73
CA ILE A 527 -0.80 -11.35 -13.68
C ILE A 527 0.35 -10.35 -13.49
N ARG A 528 0.32 -9.24 -14.23
CA ARG A 528 1.34 -8.19 -14.14
C ARG A 528 1.21 -7.37 -12.85
N GLY A 529 -0.01 -7.15 -12.39
CA GLY A 529 -0.32 -6.54 -11.10
C GLY A 529 0.34 -7.29 -9.95
N MET A 530 0.12 -8.60 -9.89
CA MET A 530 0.74 -9.47 -8.88
C MET A 530 2.26 -9.47 -8.97
N GLN A 531 2.84 -9.49 -10.18
CA GLN A 531 4.28 -9.36 -10.37
C GLN A 531 4.81 -8.02 -9.83
N ASN A 532 4.13 -6.91 -10.14
CA ASN A 532 4.49 -5.59 -9.63
C ASN A 532 4.31 -5.48 -8.11
N SER A 533 3.31 -6.14 -7.52
CA SER A 533 3.14 -6.26 -6.07
C SER A 533 4.32 -7.00 -5.42
N GLY A 534 4.74 -8.13 -6.01
CA GLY A 534 5.94 -8.86 -5.58
C GLY A 534 7.19 -7.99 -5.64
N LEU A 535 7.38 -7.26 -6.75
CA LEU A 535 8.46 -6.28 -6.94
C LEU A 535 8.30 -5.02 -6.05
N GLY A 536 7.16 -4.86 -5.39
CA GLY A 536 6.88 -3.84 -4.38
C GLY A 536 7.02 -4.34 -2.94
N GLY A 537 7.49 -5.57 -2.72
CA GLY A 537 7.65 -6.15 -1.38
C GLY A 537 6.43 -6.95 -0.86
N PHE A 538 5.43 -7.21 -1.70
CA PHE A 538 4.26 -8.04 -1.38
C PHE A 538 4.35 -9.37 -2.12
N PRO A 539 5.07 -10.37 -1.60
CA PRO A 539 5.21 -11.67 -2.26
C PRO A 539 3.90 -12.48 -2.23
N TYR A 540 2.94 -12.07 -1.42
CA TYR A 540 1.63 -12.69 -1.34
C TYR A 540 0.58 -11.64 -1.66
N SER A 541 -0.11 -11.86 -2.78
CA SER A 541 -1.25 -11.09 -3.25
C SER A 541 -2.22 -12.05 -3.92
N ASN A 542 -3.52 -11.78 -3.82
CA ASN A 542 -4.56 -12.60 -4.45
C ASN A 542 -5.48 -11.76 -5.34
N VAL A 543 -6.16 -12.45 -6.23
CA VAL A 543 -7.12 -11.89 -7.19
C VAL A 543 -8.37 -12.75 -7.17
N ASP A 544 -9.51 -12.19 -7.60
CA ASP A 544 -10.72 -12.98 -7.76
C ASP A 544 -10.63 -13.84 -9.01
N ALA A 545 -10.51 -15.15 -8.83
CA ALA A 545 -10.41 -16.09 -9.93
C ALA A 545 -11.70 -16.09 -10.77
N GLY A 546 -11.58 -15.69 -12.04
CA GLY A 546 -12.70 -15.46 -12.95
C GLY A 546 -13.22 -14.03 -12.96
N GLY A 547 -12.71 -13.14 -12.12
CA GLY A 547 -13.22 -11.80 -11.93
C GLY A 547 -14.39 -11.73 -10.92
N PHE A 548 -14.65 -10.52 -10.44
CA PHE A 548 -15.69 -10.21 -9.46
C PHE A 548 -16.95 -9.65 -10.14
N LEU A 549 -16.77 -8.65 -11.01
CA LEU A 549 -17.84 -7.99 -11.73
C LEU A 549 -18.19 -8.76 -13.00
N GLY A 550 -19.48 -8.90 -13.28
CA GLY A 550 -19.97 -9.55 -14.50
C GLY A 550 -21.19 -10.42 -14.29
N GLY A 551 -21.36 -11.41 -15.17
CA GLY A 551 -22.42 -12.42 -15.11
C GLY A 551 -21.84 -13.83 -15.06
N VAL A 552 -22.67 -14.82 -15.38
CA VAL A 552 -22.20 -16.22 -15.49
C VAL A 552 -21.12 -16.31 -16.56
N LEU A 553 -19.98 -16.85 -16.17
CA LEU A 553 -18.79 -16.94 -17.00
C LEU A 553 -18.83 -18.17 -17.93
N PRO A 554 -18.31 -18.08 -19.15
CA PRO A 554 -18.08 -19.28 -19.97
C PRO A 554 -17.07 -20.21 -19.29
N ASP A 555 -17.33 -21.53 -19.29
CA ASP A 555 -16.45 -22.53 -18.67
C ASP A 555 -14.98 -22.43 -19.10
N ALA A 556 -14.73 -22.09 -20.37
CA ALA A 556 -13.38 -21.96 -20.89
C ALA A 556 -12.61 -20.80 -20.26
N PHE A 557 -13.31 -19.69 -19.99
CA PHE A 557 -12.71 -18.51 -19.38
C PHE A 557 -12.35 -18.77 -17.91
N TYR A 558 -13.28 -19.35 -17.13
CA TYR A 558 -13.00 -19.70 -15.73
C TYR A 558 -11.83 -20.69 -15.60
N ARG A 559 -11.79 -21.72 -16.47
CA ARG A 559 -10.67 -22.67 -16.52
C ARG A 559 -9.33 -22.01 -16.82
N ASN A 560 -9.29 -21.07 -17.76
CA ASN A 560 -8.07 -20.34 -18.08
C ASN A 560 -7.59 -19.47 -16.92
N TRP A 561 -8.50 -18.89 -16.14
CA TRP A 561 -8.14 -18.05 -15.00
C TRP A 561 -7.53 -18.87 -13.86
N VAL A 562 -8.10 -20.01 -13.51
CA VAL A 562 -7.54 -20.89 -12.46
C VAL A 562 -6.16 -21.45 -12.86
N ALA A 563 -5.89 -21.58 -14.16
CA ALA A 563 -4.61 -22.06 -14.66
C ALA A 563 -3.52 -20.97 -14.77
N ALA A 564 -3.92 -19.70 -14.82
CA ALA A 564 -3.04 -18.54 -14.96
C ALA A 564 -2.54 -18.06 -13.59
#